data_AF-A0A2V9Q0H9-F1
#
_entry.id   AF-A0A2V9Q0H9-F1
#
_cell.length_a   1.000
_cell.length_b   1.000
_cell.length_c   1.000
_cell.angle_alpha   90.00
_cell.angle_beta   90.00
_cell.angle_gamma   90.00
#
_symmetry.space_group_name_H-M   'P 1'
#
loop_
_entity.id
_entity.type
_entity.pdbx_description
1 polymer ?
#
loop_
_entity_poly.entity_id
_entity_poly.type
_entity_poly.pdbx_seq_one_letter_code
_entity_poly.pdbx_strand_id
1 'polypeptide(L)'
;MAAAFEEEIKSAGAIVRNDGDVDKLSGDSLTHVEAVYQLPFLAHATMEPMNITVAPGRDQWESWAPTQSPQWVQSSIAKIAGVAPQRVIVHTLLSGGAFGRRYMADFPVEAAQIAKVVGKPIKLVWTREDDMQHDFYRPAAYHHMTGAVDAQGKL
;
A
#
# COMPACT_ATOMS: atom_id res chain seq x y z
N MET A 1 -13.02 13.51 -8.26
CA MET A 1 -12.21 12.29 -8.53
C MET A 1 -12.77 11.51 -9.70
N ALA A 2 -14.00 10.98 -9.65
CA ALA A 2 -14.58 10.20 -10.76
C ALA A 2 -14.57 10.96 -12.10
N ALA A 3 -14.99 12.23 -12.12
CA ALA A 3 -14.99 13.05 -13.34
C ALA A 3 -13.59 13.27 -13.95
N ALA A 4 -12.53 13.30 -13.14
CA ALA A 4 -11.17 13.44 -13.64
C ALA A 4 -10.68 12.14 -14.31
N PHE A 5 -11.01 10.99 -13.73
CA PHE A 5 -10.68 9.69 -14.34
C PHE A 5 -11.49 9.42 -15.61
N GLU A 6 -12.76 9.80 -15.63
CA GLU A 6 -13.62 9.67 -16.80
C GLU A 6 -13.12 10.50 -17.99
N GLU A 7 -12.54 11.67 -17.74
CA GLU A 7 -11.93 12.46 -18.80
C GLU A 7 -10.58 11.87 -19.25
N GLU A 8 -9.74 11.46 -18.29
CA GLU A 8 -8.41 10.93 -18.59
C GLU A 8 -8.48 9.62 -19.39
N ILE A 9 -9.45 8.75 -19.11
CA ILE A 9 -9.52 7.44 -19.79
C ILE A 9 -9.83 7.53 -21.29
N LYS A 10 -10.26 8.70 -21.77
CA LYS A 10 -10.45 8.97 -23.20
C LYS A 10 -9.12 9.20 -23.94
N SER A 11 -8.03 9.42 -23.21
CA SER A 11 -6.68 9.60 -23.75
C SER A 11 -5.99 8.24 -23.97
N ALA A 12 -4.99 8.20 -24.86
CA ALA A 12 -4.23 6.98 -25.08
C ALA A 12 -3.35 6.66 -23.86
N GLY A 13 -3.62 5.54 -23.20
CA GLY A 13 -2.84 5.04 -22.08
C GLY A 13 -1.61 4.22 -22.49
N ALA A 14 -0.74 3.91 -21.52
CA ALA A 14 0.37 2.97 -21.74
C ALA A 14 -0.15 1.53 -21.91
N ILE A 15 0.30 0.84 -22.95
CA ILE A 15 0.01 -0.58 -23.16
C ILE A 15 0.88 -1.41 -22.22
N VAL A 16 0.27 -1.95 -21.16
CA VAL A 16 0.96 -2.81 -20.18
C VAL A 16 1.05 -4.27 -20.66
N ARG A 17 0.08 -4.72 -21.46
CA ARG A 17 -0.01 -6.07 -22.00
C ARG A 17 -0.83 -6.08 -23.29
N ASN A 18 -0.38 -6.83 -24.30
CA ASN A 18 -1.07 -7.02 -25.57
C ASN A 18 -0.87 -8.45 -26.08
N ASP A 19 -1.92 -9.27 -26.00
CA ASP A 19 -1.91 -10.66 -26.44
C ASP A 19 -2.98 -10.87 -27.53
N GLY A 20 -2.59 -11.41 -28.68
CA GLY A 20 -3.50 -11.62 -29.81
C GLY A 20 -3.70 -10.37 -30.66
N ASP A 21 -4.89 -10.24 -31.24
CA ASP A 21 -5.26 -9.15 -32.15
C ASP A 21 -6.69 -8.68 -31.84
N VAL A 22 -6.79 -7.76 -30.89
CA VAL A 22 -8.07 -7.23 -30.38
C VAL A 22 -8.80 -6.42 -31.46
N ASP A 23 -8.08 -5.82 -32.41
CA ASP A 23 -8.66 -5.05 -33.51
C ASP A 23 -9.50 -5.93 -34.46
N LYS A 24 -9.19 -7.23 -34.51
CA LYS A 24 -9.98 -8.23 -35.23
C LYS A 24 -11.28 -8.64 -34.54
N LEU A 25 -11.56 -8.17 -33.32
CA LEU A 25 -12.85 -8.37 -32.65
C LEU A 25 -13.95 -7.47 -33.22
N SER A 26 -13.80 -6.98 -34.45
CA SER A 26 -14.78 -6.15 -35.15
C SER A 26 -15.71 -7.01 -36.03
N GLY A 27 -17.01 -6.70 -36.03
CA GLY A 27 -18.00 -7.34 -36.92
C GLY A 27 -19.31 -7.75 -36.23
N ASP A 28 -20.39 -7.76 -37.01
CA ASP A 28 -21.78 -7.95 -36.52
C ASP A 28 -22.08 -9.37 -36.00
N SER A 29 -21.17 -10.34 -36.23
CA SER A 29 -21.31 -11.71 -35.72
C SER A 29 -20.97 -11.84 -34.24
N LEU A 30 -20.40 -10.80 -33.63
CA LEU A 30 -20.05 -10.76 -32.22
C LEU A 30 -21.01 -9.82 -31.47
N THR A 31 -21.29 -10.15 -30.22
CA THR A 31 -21.95 -9.26 -29.29
C THR A 31 -20.90 -8.49 -28.51
N HIS A 32 -20.79 -7.18 -28.76
CA HIS A 32 -19.90 -6.30 -28.02
C HIS A 32 -20.50 -5.89 -26.68
N VAL A 33 -19.65 -5.90 -25.66
CA VAL A 33 -19.99 -5.48 -24.30
C VAL A 33 -19.01 -4.40 -23.88
N GLU A 34 -19.56 -3.32 -23.32
CA GLU A 34 -18.81 -2.21 -22.78
C GLU A 34 -19.31 -1.91 -21.37
N ALA A 35 -18.38 -1.73 -20.43
CA ALA A 35 -18.71 -1.43 -19.06
C ALA A 35 -17.66 -0.53 -18.41
N VAL A 36 -18.13 0.30 -17.47
CA VAL A 36 -17.29 1.11 -16.60
C VAL A 36 -17.38 0.55 -15.18
N TYR A 37 -16.21 0.27 -14.58
CA TYR A 37 -16.09 -0.13 -13.19
C TYR A 37 -15.30 0.91 -12.40
N GLN A 38 -15.85 1.35 -11.28
CA GLN A 38 -15.25 2.40 -10.45
C GLN A 38 -15.04 1.88 -9.02
N LEU A 39 -13.87 2.15 -8.46
CA LEU A 39 -13.53 1.84 -7.08
C LEU A 39 -13.04 3.13 -6.38
N PRO A 40 -13.58 3.50 -5.22
CA PRO A 40 -13.08 4.64 -4.45
C PRO A 40 -11.78 4.28 -3.73
N PHE A 41 -11.11 5.31 -3.20
CA PHE A 41 -10.09 5.08 -2.18
C PHE A 41 -10.69 4.30 -1.01
N LEU A 42 -9.92 3.36 -0.47
CA LEU A 42 -10.36 2.54 0.65
C LEU A 42 -9.27 2.48 1.71
N ALA A 43 -9.62 2.89 2.92
CA ALA A 43 -8.78 2.77 4.10
C ALA A 43 -8.71 1.31 4.56
N HIS A 44 -7.60 0.93 5.18
CA HIS A 44 -7.44 -0.38 5.78
C HIS A 44 -8.23 -0.53 7.08
N ALA A 45 -8.35 0.58 7.83
CA ALA A 45 -9.13 0.67 9.07
C ALA A 45 -8.90 -0.49 10.04
N THR A 46 -7.62 -0.82 10.30
CA THR A 46 -7.24 -1.88 11.25
C THR A 46 -7.78 -1.56 12.63
N MET A 47 -8.36 -2.52 13.37
CA MET A 47 -8.94 -2.25 14.69
C MET A 47 -7.90 -1.69 15.67
N GLU A 48 -6.66 -2.18 15.61
CA GLU A 48 -5.51 -1.60 16.29
C GLU A 48 -4.83 -0.53 15.39
N PRO A 49 -4.73 0.74 15.84
CA PRO A 49 -3.99 1.80 15.14
C PRO A 49 -2.48 1.51 15.03
N MET A 50 -1.79 2.22 14.13
CA MET A 50 -0.34 2.08 13.99
C MET A 50 0.38 2.39 15.31
N ASN A 51 1.28 1.48 15.68
CA ASN A 51 2.05 1.59 16.90
C ASN A 51 3.39 0.86 16.78
N ILE A 52 4.36 1.34 17.53
CA ILE A 52 5.69 0.75 17.64
C ILE A 52 6.35 1.24 18.92
N THR A 53 7.24 0.43 19.49
CA THR A 53 8.26 0.92 20.43
C THR A 53 9.62 0.80 19.79
N VAL A 54 10.43 1.87 19.80
CA VAL A 54 11.82 1.89 19.33
C VAL A 54 12.73 2.25 20.50
N ALA A 55 13.70 1.39 20.80
CA ALA A 55 14.72 1.63 21.81
C ALA A 55 16.07 1.90 21.13
N PRO A 56 16.61 3.13 21.21
CA PRO A 56 17.93 3.43 20.69
C PRO A 56 19.00 2.86 21.63
N GLY A 57 20.11 2.40 21.07
CA GLY A 57 21.32 2.03 21.81
C GLY A 57 22.56 2.50 21.09
N ARG A 58 23.72 2.44 21.77
CA ARG A 58 24.99 2.93 21.22
C ARG A 58 25.37 2.20 19.95
N ASP A 59 25.34 0.87 19.99
CA ASP A 59 25.73 0.04 18.86
C ASP A 59 24.59 -0.86 18.35
N GLN A 60 23.49 -1.02 19.08
CA GLN A 60 22.35 -1.85 18.66
C GLN A 60 21.04 -1.15 19.01
N TRP A 61 20.08 -1.19 18.09
CA TRP A 61 18.73 -0.67 18.28
C TRP A 61 17.75 -1.83 18.32
N GLU A 62 16.68 -1.65 19.08
CA GLU A 62 15.60 -2.63 19.15
C GLU A 62 14.26 -1.98 18.84
N SER A 63 13.34 -2.77 18.31
CA SER A 63 11.97 -2.33 18.12
C SER A 63 10.97 -3.44 18.36
N TRP A 64 9.78 -3.08 18.80
CA TRP A 64 8.63 -3.96 18.98
C TRP A 64 7.48 -3.41 18.16
N ALA A 65 7.10 -4.11 17.11
CA ALA A 65 6.12 -3.62 16.14
C ALA A 65 5.19 -4.75 15.68
N PRO A 66 3.87 -4.53 15.64
CA PRO A 66 2.98 -5.38 14.86
C PRO A 66 3.18 -4.99 13.38
N THR A 67 4.06 -5.68 12.65
CA THR A 67 4.44 -5.36 11.26
C THR A 67 4.34 -6.58 10.35
N GLN A 68 3.98 -6.35 9.07
CA GLN A 68 4.01 -7.36 8.01
C GLN A 68 5.36 -7.39 7.26
N SER A 69 6.26 -6.43 7.51
CA SER A 69 7.50 -6.24 6.74
C SER A 69 8.70 -5.98 7.67
N PRO A 70 9.05 -6.94 8.56
CA PRO A 70 10.11 -6.73 9.57
C PRO A 70 11.46 -6.34 8.96
N GLN A 71 11.80 -6.85 7.76
CA GLN A 71 13.04 -6.46 7.06
C GLN A 71 13.02 -4.99 6.62
N TRP A 72 11.86 -4.48 6.17
CA TRP A 72 11.74 -3.09 5.77
C TRP A 72 11.82 -2.17 7.01
N VAL A 73 11.12 -2.51 8.08
CA VAL A 73 11.24 -1.82 9.38
C VAL A 73 12.70 -1.78 9.85
N GLN A 74 13.39 -2.92 9.84
CA GLN A 74 14.80 -3.03 10.23
C GLN A 74 15.69 -2.10 9.41
N SER A 75 15.57 -2.14 8.09
CA SER A 75 16.39 -1.32 7.18
C SER A 75 16.13 0.18 7.36
N SER A 76 14.87 0.58 7.57
CA SER A 76 14.48 1.97 7.79
C SER A 76 15.03 2.52 9.11
N ILE A 77 14.90 1.76 10.20
CA ILE A 77 15.47 2.13 11.50
C ILE A 77 17.00 2.19 11.41
N ALA A 78 17.64 1.22 10.77
CA ALA A 78 19.10 1.16 10.61
C ALA A 78 19.64 2.39 9.88
N LYS A 79 18.98 2.79 8.78
CA LYS A 79 19.31 3.99 8.01
C LYS A 79 19.22 5.25 8.87
N ILE A 80 18.19 5.38 9.70
CA ILE A 80 18.02 6.53 10.59
C ILE A 80 19.08 6.52 11.69
N ALA A 81 19.31 5.38 12.32
CA ALA A 81 20.30 5.19 13.37
C ALA A 81 21.75 5.36 12.89
N GLY A 82 22.01 5.19 11.59
CA GLY A 82 23.36 5.24 11.02
C GLY A 82 24.17 3.98 11.34
N VAL A 83 23.51 2.83 11.44
CA VAL A 83 24.12 1.53 11.75
C VAL A 83 23.81 0.50 10.66
N ALA A 84 24.56 -0.61 10.63
CA ALA A 84 24.25 -1.71 9.74
C ALA A 84 22.90 -2.38 10.13
N PRO A 85 22.11 -2.92 9.18
CA PRO A 85 20.82 -3.55 9.50
C PRO A 85 20.89 -4.66 10.56
N GLN A 86 21.99 -5.42 10.62
CA GLN A 86 22.21 -6.48 11.61
C GLN A 86 22.35 -5.95 13.04
N ARG A 87 22.53 -4.63 13.19
CA ARG A 87 22.54 -3.93 14.47
C ARG A 87 21.16 -3.41 14.87
N VAL A 88 20.10 -3.79 14.14
CA VAL A 88 18.71 -3.50 14.50
C VAL A 88 17.96 -4.80 14.68
N ILE A 89 17.36 -5.00 15.85
CA ILE A 89 16.47 -6.13 16.11
C ILE A 89 15.02 -5.65 15.99
N VAL A 90 14.21 -6.38 15.23
CA VAL A 90 12.76 -6.13 15.11
C VAL A 90 12.03 -7.31 15.72
N HIS A 91 11.40 -7.09 16.86
CA HIS A 91 10.50 -8.03 17.51
C HIS A 91 9.10 -7.84 16.90
N THR A 92 8.72 -8.74 16.01
CA THR A 92 7.38 -8.72 15.41
C THR A 92 6.34 -9.22 16.41
N LEU A 93 5.36 -8.38 16.70
CA LEU A 93 4.27 -8.68 17.64
C LEU A 93 3.01 -9.13 16.90
N LEU A 94 2.09 -9.76 17.63
CA LEU A 94 0.73 -10.02 17.14
C LEU A 94 0.05 -8.69 16.77
N SER A 95 -0.69 -8.69 15.65
CA SER A 95 -1.32 -7.47 15.10
C SER A 95 -2.84 -7.53 15.22
N GLY A 96 -3.46 -6.44 15.68
CA GLY A 96 -4.92 -6.25 15.71
C GLY A 96 -5.51 -5.84 14.35
N GLY A 97 -5.11 -6.56 13.30
CA GLY A 97 -5.43 -6.24 11.90
C GLY A 97 -4.28 -5.52 11.18
N ALA A 98 -4.21 -5.73 9.86
CA ALA A 98 -3.15 -5.17 9.03
C ALA A 98 -3.64 -4.85 7.61
N PHE A 99 -4.17 -5.85 6.90
CA PHE A 99 -4.76 -5.74 5.54
C PHE A 99 -3.86 -5.10 4.47
N GLY A 100 -2.55 -4.99 4.69
CA GLY A 100 -1.61 -4.26 3.84
C GLY A 100 -1.01 -3.02 4.51
N ARG A 101 -1.74 -2.37 5.45
CA ARG A 101 -1.31 -1.14 6.11
C ARG A 101 0.03 -1.27 6.83
N ARG A 102 0.22 -2.39 7.52
CA ARG A 102 1.41 -2.68 8.35
C ARG A 102 2.59 -3.22 7.52
N TYR A 103 2.49 -3.20 6.19
CA TYR A 103 3.63 -3.41 5.29
C TYR A 103 4.47 -2.13 5.16
N MET A 104 3.89 -0.95 5.38
CA MET A 104 4.57 0.33 5.28
C MET A 104 5.39 0.64 6.54
N ALA A 105 6.49 1.37 6.35
CA ALA A 105 7.45 1.71 7.39
C ALA A 105 7.45 3.22 7.74
N ASP A 106 6.32 3.90 7.57
CA ASP A 106 6.14 5.31 7.94
C ASP A 106 6.14 5.53 9.47
N PHE A 107 5.32 4.81 10.23
CA PHE A 107 5.29 4.93 11.70
C PHE A 107 6.59 4.46 12.39
N PRO A 108 7.33 3.43 11.91
CA PRO A 108 8.65 3.12 12.42
C PRO A 108 9.71 4.18 12.10
N VAL A 109 9.63 4.82 10.92
CA VAL A 109 10.53 5.91 10.55
C VAL A 109 10.33 7.09 11.50
N GLU A 110 9.09 7.48 11.77
CA GLU A 110 8.77 8.54 12.73
C GLU A 110 9.34 8.23 14.13
N ALA A 111 9.00 7.05 14.68
CA ALA A 111 9.46 6.67 16.01
C ALA A 111 10.99 6.61 16.11
N ALA A 112 11.68 6.12 15.07
CA ALA A 112 13.14 6.06 15.04
C ALA A 112 13.79 7.45 14.94
N GLN A 113 13.19 8.39 14.18
CA GLN A 113 13.66 9.77 14.13
C GLN A 113 13.57 10.45 15.49
N ILE A 114 12.44 10.28 16.19
CA ILE A 114 12.24 10.81 17.54
C ILE A 114 13.23 10.17 18.51
N ALA A 115 13.36 8.83 18.49
CA ALA A 115 14.29 8.11 19.35
C ALA A 115 15.75 8.54 19.14
N LYS A 116 16.15 8.86 17.90
CA LYS A 116 17.49 9.37 17.60
C LYS A 116 17.77 10.71 18.25
N VAL A 117 16.79 11.63 18.19
CA VAL A 117 16.93 12.97 18.75
C VAL A 117 16.91 12.95 20.28
N VAL A 118 15.98 12.17 20.86
CA VAL A 118 15.77 12.12 22.31
C VAL A 118 16.81 11.23 23.00
N GLY A 119 17.34 10.23 22.31
CA GLY A 119 18.29 9.26 22.85
C GLY A 119 17.67 8.33 23.91
N LYS A 120 16.34 8.14 23.89
CA LYS A 120 15.60 7.29 24.84
C LYS A 120 14.59 6.41 24.10
N PRO A 121 14.12 5.31 24.72
CA PRO A 121 13.04 4.52 24.15
C PRO A 121 11.76 5.34 23.92
N ILE A 122 11.19 5.20 22.73
CA ILE A 122 9.96 5.87 22.31
C ILE A 122 8.90 4.82 22.04
N LYS A 123 7.76 4.94 22.72
CA LYS A 123 6.53 4.23 22.37
C LYS A 123 5.63 5.19 21.61
N LEU A 124 5.42 4.92 20.34
CA LEU A 124 4.52 5.66 19.46
C LEU A 124 3.22 4.87 19.31
N VAL A 125 2.10 5.55 19.51
CA VAL A 125 0.76 5.05 19.19
C VAL A 125 0.05 6.20 18.51
N TRP A 126 -0.36 6.00 17.27
CA TRP A 126 -1.16 6.99 16.55
C TRP A 126 -2.59 7.02 17.10
N THR A 127 -3.19 8.21 17.05
CA THR A 127 -4.63 8.32 17.20
C THR A 127 -5.34 7.64 16.03
N ARG A 128 -6.63 7.35 16.15
CA ARG A 128 -7.39 6.81 15.01
C ARG A 128 -7.42 7.82 13.87
N GLU A 129 -7.59 9.09 14.20
CA GLU A 129 -7.69 10.20 13.26
C GLU A 129 -6.38 10.34 12.45
N ASP A 130 -5.23 10.31 13.12
CA ASP A 130 -3.92 10.34 12.46
C ASP A 130 -3.71 9.10 11.58
N ASP A 131 -4.09 7.92 12.07
CA ASP A 131 -3.98 6.66 11.32
C ASP A 131 -4.85 6.64 10.06
N MET A 132 -6.08 7.15 10.14
CA MET A 132 -6.94 7.31 8.97
C MET A 132 -6.36 8.36 8.02
N GLN A 133 -5.95 9.53 8.52
CA GLN A 133 -5.46 10.63 7.69
C GLN A 133 -4.16 10.29 6.94
N HIS A 134 -3.28 9.48 7.56
CA HIS A 134 -2.01 9.05 6.99
C HIS A 134 -2.03 7.59 6.53
N ASP A 135 -3.21 7.05 6.19
CA ASP A 135 -3.32 5.72 5.60
C ASP A 135 -2.69 5.70 4.19
N PHE A 136 -2.16 4.55 3.81
CA PHE A 136 -1.83 4.23 2.42
C PHE A 136 -3.05 3.62 1.75
N TYR A 137 -4.06 4.44 1.49
CA TYR A 137 -5.33 4.00 0.90
C TYR A 137 -5.10 3.11 -0.31
N ARG A 138 -5.90 2.04 -0.44
CA ARG A 138 -6.03 1.36 -1.72
C ARG A 138 -6.43 2.41 -2.76
N PRO A 139 -5.68 2.55 -3.87
CA PRO A 139 -5.96 3.58 -4.84
C PRO A 139 -7.38 3.50 -5.39
N ALA A 140 -7.97 4.66 -5.64
CA ALA A 140 -9.15 4.72 -6.48
C ALA A 140 -8.82 4.22 -7.89
N ALA A 141 -9.76 3.54 -8.52
CA ALA A 141 -9.60 3.00 -9.86
C ALA A 141 -10.83 3.27 -10.71
N TYR A 142 -10.59 3.47 -12.00
CA TYR A 142 -11.62 3.64 -13.02
C TYR A 142 -11.21 2.77 -14.21
N HIS A 143 -12.03 1.80 -14.55
CA HIS A 143 -11.77 0.86 -15.62
C HIS A 143 -12.87 0.98 -16.66
N HIS A 144 -12.50 1.44 -17.85
CA HIS A 144 -13.31 1.28 -19.04
C HIS A 144 -12.90 -0.02 -19.71
N MET A 145 -13.84 -0.95 -19.84
CA MET A 145 -13.57 -2.29 -20.35
C MET A 145 -14.49 -2.56 -21.53
N THR A 146 -13.89 -2.96 -22.65
CA THR A 146 -14.57 -3.42 -23.85
C THR A 146 -14.21 -4.89 -24.11
N GLY A 147 -15.17 -5.64 -24.62
CA GLY A 147 -14.99 -7.03 -25.00
C GLY A 147 -16.06 -7.47 -25.98
N ALA A 148 -15.89 -8.66 -26.55
CA ALA A 148 -16.84 -9.24 -27.47
C ALA A 148 -16.98 -10.74 -27.19
N VAL A 149 -18.18 -11.28 -27.43
CA VAL A 149 -18.44 -12.72 -27.38
C VAL A 149 -19.18 -13.17 -28.64
N ASP A 150 -19.00 -14.44 -29.03
CA ASP A 150 -19.81 -15.03 -30.10
C ASP A 150 -21.26 -15.29 -29.67
N ALA A 151 -22.10 -15.74 -30.60
CA ALA A 151 -23.51 -16.03 -30.34
C ALA A 151 -23.74 -17.18 -29.32
N GLN A 152 -22.71 -17.95 -29.00
CA GLN A 152 -22.73 -19.01 -27.99
C GLN A 152 -22.15 -18.53 -26.63
N GLY A 153 -21.71 -17.28 -26.54
CA GLY A 153 -21.14 -16.68 -25.34
C GLY A 153 -19.66 -17.01 -25.12
N LYS A 154 -18.95 -17.48 -26.16
CA LYS A 154 -17.50 -17.71 -26.09
C LYS A 154 -16.75 -16.39 -26.30
N LEU A 155 -15.74 -16.16 -25.47
CA LEU A 155 -14.77 -15.05 -25.58
C LEU A 155 -13.83 -15.23 -26.79
#